data_AF-A0A1Y1Y198-F1
#
_entry.id   AF-A0A1Y1Y198-F1
#
_cell.length_a   1.000
_cell.length_b   1.000
_cell.length_c   1.000
_cell.angle_alpha   90.00
_cell.angle_beta   90.00
_cell.angle_gamma   90.00
#
_symmetry.space_group_name_H-M   'P 1'
#
loop_
_entity.id
_entity.type
_entity.pdbx_description
1 polymer ?
#
loop_
_entity_poly.entity_id
_entity_poly.type
_entity_poly.pdbx_seq_one_letter_code
_entity_poly.pdbx_strand_id
1 'polypeptide(L)'
;MQSLLALSQEIVDHVCQSLSLPDIIHLALTSRQLYLAVSGSSCWNKVRLTIPQFQVTVSPLSPEYQCSQIDASLAQAFRRGLLANAAPRIRELSFDNTEVTPRCLDVVFEKCTQLRSLSLLHCPQIDIVGLVSFFQKSRAKKRTTLPELHTLRFFGHPTEGEVRRRYAGYVSWLLPALRNALVRYTGNPHFHLDILSEHQSSPALYCRNCGEGRCQECYAGYSIRPIWCDTCQAYENICDHCVPPPVQHYGCLKSS
;
A
#
# COMPACT_ATOMS: atom_id res chain seq x y z
N MET A 1 39.46 -2.96 24.07
CA MET A 1 38.18 -2.85 23.35
C MET A 1 37.35 -4.06 23.69
N GLN A 2 36.15 -3.89 24.27
CA GLN A 2 35.24 -5.02 24.45
C GLN A 2 34.76 -5.50 23.08
N SER A 3 34.74 -6.81 22.87
CA SER A 3 34.28 -7.40 21.62
C SER A 3 32.78 -7.14 21.46
N LEU A 4 32.36 -6.62 20.29
CA LEU A 4 30.95 -6.52 19.89
C LEU A 4 30.20 -7.86 19.98
N LEU A 5 30.95 -8.97 20.02
CA LEU A 5 30.43 -10.32 20.15
C LEU A 5 29.93 -10.65 21.57
N ALA A 6 30.23 -9.82 22.56
CA ALA A 6 29.76 -9.99 23.95
C ALA A 6 28.48 -9.20 24.27
N LEU A 7 27.86 -8.57 23.25
CA LEU A 7 26.62 -7.83 23.45
C LEU A 7 25.45 -8.77 23.79
N SER A 8 24.63 -8.37 24.75
CA SER A 8 23.37 -9.06 25.03
C SER A 8 22.39 -8.91 23.86
N GLN A 9 21.46 -9.85 23.72
CA GLN A 9 20.43 -9.80 22.68
C GLN A 9 19.59 -8.51 22.77
N GLU A 10 19.34 -8.01 23.98
CA GLU A 10 18.62 -6.75 24.20
C GLU A 10 19.34 -5.54 23.58
N ILE A 11 20.67 -5.48 23.69
CA ILE A 11 21.44 -4.38 23.07
C ILE A 11 21.43 -4.53 21.55
N VAL A 12 21.58 -5.74 21.03
CA VAL A 12 21.48 -6.01 19.59
C VAL A 12 20.13 -5.57 19.03
N ASP A 13 19.05 -5.90 19.74
CA ASP A 13 17.69 -5.49 19.37
C ASP A 13 17.57 -3.95 19.37
N HIS A 14 18.08 -3.28 20.40
CA HIS A 14 18.02 -1.82 20.49
C HIS A 14 18.83 -1.13 19.39
N VAL A 15 20.00 -1.66 19.03
CA VAL A 15 20.80 -1.17 17.89
C VAL A 15 20.08 -1.43 16.57
N CYS A 16 19.50 -2.61 16.36
CA CYS A 16 18.81 -2.90 15.11
C CYS A 16 17.57 -2.01 14.92
N GLN A 17 16.88 -1.61 15.99
CA GLN A 17 15.75 -0.70 15.91
C GLN A 17 16.12 0.74 15.49
N SER A 18 17.37 1.15 15.67
CA SER A 18 17.85 2.47 15.24
C SER A 18 18.47 2.49 13.84
N LEU A 19 18.70 1.31 13.25
CA LEU A 19 19.34 1.14 11.96
C LEU A 19 18.33 0.99 10.82
N SER A 20 18.71 1.42 9.62
CA SER A 20 17.94 1.11 8.41
C SER A 20 18.10 -0.37 8.05
N LEU A 21 17.17 -0.94 7.29
CA LEU A 21 17.28 -2.35 6.90
C LEU A 21 18.59 -2.67 6.13
N PRO A 22 19.06 -1.84 5.19
CA PRO A 22 20.40 -2.01 4.61
C PRO A 22 21.51 -2.09 5.66
N ASP A 23 21.47 -1.21 6.67
CA ASP A 23 22.48 -1.18 7.74
C ASP A 23 22.40 -2.42 8.64
N ILE A 24 21.20 -2.92 8.94
CA ILE A 24 20.99 -4.18 9.67
C ILE A 24 21.57 -5.36 8.90
N ILE A 25 21.35 -5.40 7.57
CA ILE A 25 21.92 -6.43 6.71
C ILE A 25 23.44 -6.32 6.68
N HIS A 26 24.00 -5.12 6.50
CA HIS A 26 25.44 -4.90 6.55
C HIS A 26 26.04 -5.33 7.88
N LEU A 27 25.41 -4.96 9.00
CA LEU A 27 25.81 -5.37 10.35
C LEU A 27 25.82 -6.90 10.48
N ALA A 28 24.76 -7.57 10.03
CA ALA A 28 24.66 -9.03 10.07
C ALA A 28 25.75 -9.71 9.22
N LEU A 29 26.17 -9.09 8.12
CA LEU A 29 27.23 -9.64 7.25
C LEU A 29 28.65 -9.46 7.79
N THR A 30 28.86 -8.59 8.79
CA THR A 30 30.20 -8.38 9.38
C THR A 30 30.73 -9.59 10.13
N SER A 31 29.86 -10.44 10.70
CA SER A 31 30.28 -11.68 11.36
C SER A 31 29.15 -12.69 11.50
N ARG A 32 29.51 -13.98 11.56
CA ARG A 32 28.54 -15.07 11.76
C ARG A 32 27.75 -14.96 13.07
N GLN A 33 28.39 -14.50 14.14
CA GLN A 33 27.70 -14.33 15.43
C GLN A 33 26.69 -13.20 15.40
N LEU A 34 27.04 -12.06 14.79
CA LEU A 34 26.09 -10.97 14.56
C LEU A 34 24.97 -11.40 13.64
N TYR A 35 25.25 -12.16 12.57
CA TYR A 35 24.20 -12.76 11.73
C TYR A 35 23.20 -13.57 12.56
N LEU A 36 23.68 -14.46 13.44
CA LEU A 36 22.81 -15.29 14.28
C LEU A 36 22.01 -14.45 15.27
N ALA A 37 22.67 -13.53 16.00
CA ALA A 37 22.02 -12.65 16.96
C ALA A 37 20.97 -11.75 16.30
N VAL A 38 21.32 -11.13 15.17
CA VAL A 38 20.39 -10.32 14.38
C VAL A 38 19.26 -11.18 13.86
N SER A 39 19.49 -12.38 13.31
CA SER A 39 18.41 -13.26 12.81
C SER A 39 17.41 -13.67 13.90
N GLY A 40 17.88 -13.75 15.16
CA GLY A 40 17.06 -14.05 16.33
C GLY A 40 16.32 -12.85 16.92
N SER A 41 16.65 -11.64 16.47
CA SER A 41 16.21 -10.36 17.04
C SER A 41 14.71 -10.11 16.88
N SER A 42 14.14 -9.35 17.81
CA SER A 42 12.77 -8.82 17.70
C SER A 42 12.64 -7.69 16.69
N CYS A 43 13.74 -7.12 16.18
CA CYS A 43 13.70 -6.04 15.18
C CYS A 43 12.97 -6.45 13.89
N TRP A 44 12.92 -7.75 13.58
CA TRP A 44 12.18 -8.30 12.44
C TRP A 44 10.66 -8.24 12.58
N ASN A 45 10.12 -7.95 13.76
CA ASN A 45 8.67 -7.80 13.95
C ASN A 45 8.11 -6.69 13.06
N LYS A 46 8.91 -5.65 12.79
CA LYS A 46 8.56 -4.51 11.96
C LYS A 46 9.70 -4.20 11.00
N VAL A 47 9.52 -4.56 9.74
CA VAL A 47 10.52 -4.38 8.70
C VAL A 47 10.04 -3.33 7.72
N ARG A 48 10.82 -2.26 7.56
CA ARG A 48 10.64 -1.28 6.49
C ARG A 48 11.69 -1.53 5.41
N LEU A 49 11.24 -2.05 4.27
CA LEU A 49 12.05 -2.18 3.07
C LEU A 49 12.02 -0.84 2.33
N THR A 50 12.82 0.11 2.79
CA THR A 50 13.14 1.28 1.98
C THR A 50 14.31 0.87 1.10
N ILE A 51 14.11 0.85 -0.22
CA ILE A 51 15.18 0.59 -1.20
C ILE A 51 15.53 1.94 -1.85
N PRO A 52 16.25 2.85 -1.13
CA PRO A 52 16.50 4.20 -1.62
C PRO A 52 17.42 4.26 -2.85
N GLN A 53 18.15 3.17 -3.16
CA GLN A 53 19.15 3.12 -4.23
C GLN A 53 18.67 2.48 -5.53
N PHE A 54 17.39 2.11 -5.65
CA PHE A 54 16.79 1.78 -6.95
C PHE A 54 16.05 2.98 -7.56
N GLN A 55 16.52 4.21 -7.27
CA GLN A 55 16.37 5.26 -8.28
C GLN A 55 17.28 4.87 -9.44
N VAL A 56 16.76 4.02 -10.33
CA VAL A 56 17.45 3.66 -11.56
C VAL A 56 17.72 4.98 -12.26
N THR A 57 18.99 5.40 -12.26
CA THR A 57 19.47 6.40 -13.21
C THR A 57 19.08 5.83 -14.55
N VAL A 58 18.10 6.46 -15.21
CA VAL A 58 17.38 5.94 -16.35
C VAL A 58 18.35 5.75 -17.52
N SER A 59 19.11 4.65 -17.48
CA SER A 59 19.68 4.06 -18.68
C SER A 59 18.50 3.44 -19.41
N PRO A 60 18.42 3.57 -20.75
CA PRO A 60 17.23 3.27 -21.54
C PRO A 60 17.03 1.76 -21.73
N LEU A 61 17.03 0.99 -20.64
CA LEU A 61 16.59 -0.39 -20.60
C LEU A 61 15.07 -0.40 -20.47
N SER A 62 14.42 -1.37 -21.14
CA SER A 62 12.96 -1.46 -21.12
C SER A 62 12.45 -1.64 -19.68
N PRO A 63 11.32 -1.02 -19.30
CA PRO A 63 10.74 -1.11 -17.96
C PRO A 63 10.42 -2.55 -17.53
N GLU A 64 10.19 -3.45 -18.49
CA GLU A 64 10.00 -4.88 -18.24
C GLU A 64 11.25 -5.56 -17.65
N TYR A 65 12.45 -5.12 -18.03
CA TYR A 65 13.70 -5.70 -17.54
C TYR A 65 13.97 -5.31 -16.08
N GLN A 66 13.67 -4.05 -15.70
CA GLN A 66 13.92 -3.53 -14.35
C GLN A 66 13.05 -4.21 -13.29
N CYS A 67 11.76 -4.40 -13.59
CA CYS A 67 10.83 -5.13 -12.71
C CYS A 67 11.35 -6.55 -12.39
N SER A 68 11.94 -7.22 -13.38
CA SER A 68 12.45 -8.59 -13.22
C SER A 68 13.63 -8.69 -12.24
N GLN A 69 14.46 -7.64 -12.16
CA GLN A 69 15.64 -7.62 -11.29
C GLN A 69 15.28 -7.39 -9.82
N ILE A 70 14.30 -6.55 -9.55
CA ILE A 70 13.78 -6.31 -8.20
C ILE A 70 13.06 -7.56 -7.69
N ASP A 71 12.20 -8.16 -8.53
CA ASP A 71 11.57 -9.45 -8.25
C ASP A 71 12.63 -10.52 -7.92
N ALA A 72 13.68 -10.62 -8.72
CA ALA A 72 14.74 -11.60 -8.51
C ALA A 72 15.53 -11.34 -7.22
N SER A 73 15.89 -10.09 -6.93
CA SER A 73 16.66 -9.71 -5.74
C SER A 73 15.86 -9.93 -4.46
N LEU A 74 14.58 -9.55 -4.47
CA LEU A 74 13.68 -9.73 -3.34
C LEU A 74 13.37 -11.21 -3.13
N ALA A 75 13.07 -11.96 -4.19
CA ALA A 75 12.91 -13.40 -4.12
C ALA A 75 14.19 -14.08 -3.62
N GLN A 76 15.37 -13.63 -4.05
CA GLN A 76 16.65 -14.15 -3.56
C GLN A 76 16.84 -13.85 -2.07
N ALA A 77 16.49 -12.66 -1.60
CA ALA A 77 16.59 -12.29 -0.19
C ALA A 77 15.64 -13.12 0.70
N PHE A 78 14.41 -13.40 0.24
CA PHE A 78 13.48 -14.30 0.94
C PHE A 78 13.83 -15.79 0.80
N ARG A 79 14.56 -16.19 -0.24
CA ARG A 79 15.01 -17.58 -0.44
C ARG A 79 16.32 -17.89 0.28
N ARG A 80 17.18 -16.89 0.51
CA ARG A 80 18.53 -17.06 1.04
C ARG A 80 18.87 -15.96 2.03
N GLY A 81 19.52 -16.33 3.13
CA GLY A 81 20.12 -15.38 4.06
C GLY A 81 19.20 -14.94 5.19
N LEU A 82 19.36 -13.69 5.62
CA LEU A 82 18.80 -13.16 6.87
C LEU A 82 17.26 -13.06 6.81
N LEU A 83 16.71 -12.59 5.69
CA LEU A 83 15.28 -12.46 5.49
C LEU A 83 14.56 -13.82 5.39
N ALA A 84 15.21 -14.86 4.86
CA ALA A 84 14.64 -16.21 4.85
C ALA A 84 14.39 -16.75 6.28
N ASN A 85 15.31 -16.49 7.20
CA ASN A 85 15.18 -16.92 8.61
C ASN A 85 14.25 -16.01 9.41
N ALA A 86 14.23 -14.71 9.10
CA ALA A 86 13.39 -13.74 9.76
C ALA A 86 11.92 -13.76 9.28
N ALA A 87 11.67 -14.17 8.04
CA ALA A 87 10.36 -14.06 7.39
C ALA A 87 9.18 -14.60 8.23
N PRO A 88 9.27 -15.79 8.87
CA PRO A 88 8.15 -16.30 9.68
C PRO A 88 7.79 -15.44 10.89
N ARG A 89 8.66 -14.49 11.29
CA ARG A 89 8.46 -13.58 12.43
C ARG A 89 8.00 -12.19 12.01
N ILE A 90 8.03 -11.86 10.72
CA ILE A 90 7.65 -10.54 10.22
C ILE A 90 6.14 -10.36 10.39
N ARG A 91 5.74 -9.38 11.20
CA ARG A 91 4.35 -9.01 11.45
C ARG A 91 3.93 -7.74 10.74
N GLU A 92 4.85 -6.81 10.57
CA GLU A 92 4.62 -5.57 9.82
C GLU A 92 5.68 -5.47 8.72
N LEU A 93 5.24 -5.32 7.48
CA LEU A 93 6.10 -5.17 6.31
C LEU A 93 5.68 -3.94 5.51
N SER A 94 6.64 -3.09 5.17
CA SER A 94 6.41 -1.91 4.33
C SER A 94 7.34 -1.96 3.11
N PHE A 95 6.74 -1.85 1.93
CA PHE A 95 7.37 -1.69 0.62
C PHE A 95 7.21 -0.26 0.09
N ASP A 96 7.00 0.71 0.97
CA ASP A 96 6.65 2.06 0.54
C ASP A 96 7.76 2.67 -0.36
N ASN A 97 7.37 3.29 -1.47
CA ASN A 97 8.25 3.87 -2.48
C ASN A 97 9.19 2.85 -3.13
N THR A 98 8.69 1.64 -3.41
CA THR A 98 9.43 0.60 -4.12
C THR A 98 8.70 0.15 -5.38
N GLU A 99 9.41 -0.44 -6.34
CA GLU A 99 8.83 -1.02 -7.56
C GLU A 99 8.45 -2.50 -7.36
N VAL A 100 7.96 -2.84 -6.17
CA VAL A 100 7.50 -4.19 -5.85
C VAL A 100 6.38 -4.60 -6.83
N THR A 101 6.39 -5.85 -7.29
CA THR A 101 5.33 -6.36 -8.21
C THR A 101 4.39 -7.34 -7.49
N PRO A 102 3.24 -7.72 -8.10
CA PRO A 102 2.41 -8.78 -7.55
C PRO A 102 3.13 -10.13 -7.39
N ARG A 103 4.19 -10.40 -8.16
CA ARG A 103 4.99 -11.64 -8.01
C ARG A 103 5.86 -11.62 -6.76
N CYS A 104 6.39 -10.45 -6.38
CA CYS A 104 7.05 -10.29 -5.09
C CYS A 104 6.12 -10.64 -3.93
N LEU A 105 4.85 -10.22 -4.02
CA LEU A 105 3.86 -10.52 -2.98
C LEU A 105 3.63 -12.03 -2.83
N ASP A 106 3.62 -12.82 -3.92
CA ASP A 106 3.52 -14.29 -3.82
C ASP A 106 4.59 -14.86 -2.86
N VAL A 107 5.84 -14.40 -2.98
CA VAL A 107 6.95 -14.84 -2.11
C VAL A 107 6.76 -14.37 -0.67
N VAL A 108 6.35 -13.11 -0.47
CA VAL A 108 6.10 -12.54 0.86
C VAL A 108 5.01 -13.32 1.58
N PHE A 109 3.88 -13.58 0.93
CA PHE A 109 2.77 -14.32 1.53
C PHE A 109 3.10 -15.81 1.75
N GLU A 110 4.03 -16.38 0.98
CA GLU A 110 4.54 -17.74 1.21
C GLU A 110 5.45 -17.82 2.45
N LYS A 111 6.30 -16.81 2.68
CA LYS A 111 7.34 -16.87 3.71
C LYS A 111 6.95 -16.16 5.02
N CYS A 112 6.19 -15.07 4.95
CA CYS A 112 5.80 -14.26 6.11
C CYS A 112 4.46 -14.73 6.68
N THR A 113 4.43 -15.94 7.24
CA THR A 113 3.20 -16.58 7.74
C THR A 113 2.55 -15.88 8.94
N GLN A 114 3.26 -14.95 9.60
CA GLN A 114 2.74 -14.14 10.71
C GLN A 114 2.47 -12.68 10.31
N LEU A 115 2.44 -12.36 9.01
CA LEU A 115 2.26 -10.99 8.54
C LEU A 115 0.86 -10.47 8.89
N ARG A 116 0.80 -9.38 9.66
CA ARG A 116 -0.43 -8.70 10.10
C ARG A 116 -0.67 -7.38 9.41
N SER A 117 0.39 -6.67 9.04
CA SER A 117 0.30 -5.38 8.38
C SER A 117 1.21 -5.35 7.16
N LEU A 118 0.65 -4.97 6.01
CA LEU A 118 1.38 -4.76 4.77
C LEU A 118 1.14 -3.32 4.29
N SER A 119 2.21 -2.59 4.03
CA SER A 119 2.18 -1.24 3.46
C SER A 119 2.80 -1.24 2.07
N LEU A 120 2.06 -0.76 1.09
CA LEU A 120 2.40 -0.69 -0.33
C LEU A 120 2.20 0.74 -0.83
N LEU A 121 2.68 1.74 -0.08
CA LEU A 121 2.46 3.14 -0.45
C LEU A 121 3.42 3.56 -1.56
N HIS A 122 2.96 4.34 -2.52
CA HIS A 122 3.74 4.79 -3.69
C HIS A 122 4.44 3.64 -4.43
N CYS A 123 3.75 2.51 -4.64
CA CYS A 123 4.28 1.37 -5.39
C CYS A 123 3.75 1.38 -6.84
N PRO A 124 4.47 1.91 -7.84
CA PRO A 124 3.92 2.17 -9.18
C PRO A 124 3.60 0.89 -9.98
N GLN A 125 4.17 -0.25 -9.60
CA GLN A 125 3.97 -1.54 -10.28
C GLN A 125 2.83 -2.38 -9.66
N ILE A 126 2.12 -1.84 -8.66
CA ILE A 126 0.96 -2.47 -8.05
C ILE A 126 -0.21 -1.51 -8.16
N ASP A 127 -1.22 -1.89 -8.94
CA ASP A 127 -2.51 -1.21 -8.97
C ASP A 127 -3.59 -2.03 -8.23
N ILE A 128 -4.76 -1.41 -8.04
CA ILE A 128 -5.89 -2.05 -7.35
C ILE A 128 -6.35 -3.32 -8.07
N VAL A 129 -6.33 -3.33 -9.41
CA VAL A 129 -6.77 -4.46 -10.24
C VAL A 129 -5.81 -5.64 -10.07
N GLY A 130 -4.51 -5.37 -10.07
CA GLY A 130 -3.44 -6.30 -9.80
C GLY A 130 -3.56 -6.91 -8.41
N LEU A 131 -3.84 -6.11 -7.38
CA LEU A 131 -4.08 -6.60 -6.02
C LEU A 131 -5.31 -7.51 -5.93
N VAL A 132 -6.45 -7.09 -6.49
CA VAL A 132 -7.66 -7.92 -6.53
C VAL A 132 -7.38 -9.26 -7.19
N SER A 133 -6.74 -9.22 -8.36
CA SER A 133 -6.36 -10.42 -9.13
C SER A 133 -5.41 -11.31 -8.36
N PHE A 134 -4.44 -10.72 -7.65
CA PHE A 134 -3.51 -11.43 -6.80
C PHE A 134 -4.24 -12.18 -5.68
N PHE A 135 -5.05 -11.51 -4.87
CA PHE A 135 -5.75 -12.15 -3.75
C PHE A 135 -6.74 -13.23 -4.20
N GLN A 136 -7.40 -13.04 -5.34
CA GLN A 136 -8.26 -14.07 -5.94
C GLN A 136 -7.48 -15.31 -6.35
N LYS A 137 -6.33 -15.15 -7.02
CA LYS A 137 -5.45 -16.26 -7.43
C LYS A 137 -4.87 -16.98 -6.22
N SER A 138 -4.40 -16.23 -5.22
CA SER A 138 -3.78 -16.79 -4.02
C SER A 138 -4.78 -17.65 -3.21
N ARG A 139 -6.06 -17.26 -3.18
CA ARG A 139 -7.14 -18.10 -2.62
C ARG A 139 -7.31 -19.43 -3.36
N ALA A 140 -7.26 -19.42 -4.69
CA ALA A 140 -7.46 -20.63 -5.49
C ALA A 140 -6.34 -21.66 -5.27
N LYS A 141 -5.12 -21.21 -4.93
CA LYS A 141 -3.96 -22.09 -4.77
C LYS A 141 -4.04 -23.02 -3.55
N LYS A 142 -4.91 -22.82 -2.55
CA LYS A 142 -5.08 -23.63 -1.30
C LYS A 142 -3.78 -24.04 -0.56
N ARG A 143 -2.61 -23.51 -0.93
CA ARG A 143 -1.31 -24.16 -0.68
C ARG A 143 -0.54 -23.61 0.52
N THR A 144 -1.02 -22.57 1.19
CA THR A 144 -0.30 -21.94 2.29
C THR A 144 -1.26 -21.59 3.42
N THR A 145 -0.87 -21.92 4.64
CA THR A 145 -1.45 -21.33 5.85
C THR A 145 -1.31 -19.82 5.71
N LEU A 146 -2.44 -19.16 5.56
CA LEU A 146 -2.51 -17.76 5.19
C LEU A 146 -2.06 -16.91 6.39
N PRO A 147 -1.27 -15.86 6.15
CA PRO A 147 -0.94 -14.94 7.22
C PRO A 147 -2.19 -14.23 7.73
N GLU A 148 -2.21 -13.95 9.03
CA GLU A 148 -3.25 -13.17 9.73
C GLU A 148 -3.19 -11.70 9.31
N LEU A 149 -3.28 -11.40 8.01
CA LEU A 149 -3.20 -10.04 7.51
C LEU A 149 -4.46 -9.30 7.99
N HIS A 150 -4.25 -8.28 8.81
CA HIS A 150 -5.30 -7.44 9.40
C HIS A 150 -5.37 -6.08 8.73
N THR A 151 -4.24 -5.60 8.21
CA THR A 151 -4.12 -4.26 7.67
C THR A 151 -3.38 -4.30 6.35
N LEU A 152 -4.01 -3.73 5.32
CA LEU A 152 -3.35 -3.39 4.06
C LEU A 152 -3.44 -1.88 3.88
N ARG A 153 -2.27 -1.23 3.86
CA ARG A 153 -2.14 0.17 3.45
C ARG A 153 -1.68 0.18 2.01
N PHE A 154 -2.45 0.78 1.13
CA PHE A 154 -2.14 0.79 -0.29
C PHE A 154 -2.28 2.19 -0.85
N PHE A 155 -1.26 2.61 -1.60
CA PHE A 155 -1.23 3.87 -2.33
C PHE A 155 -0.37 3.68 -3.58
N GLY A 156 -0.85 4.05 -4.76
CA GLY A 156 -0.11 3.71 -5.97
C GLY A 156 -0.86 4.03 -7.25
N HIS A 157 -1.05 5.32 -7.49
CA HIS A 157 -1.22 5.97 -8.80
C HIS A 157 -2.48 5.68 -9.67
N PRO A 158 -3.01 6.70 -10.37
CA PRO A 158 -2.87 8.14 -10.14
C PRO A 158 -3.97 8.58 -9.16
N THR A 159 -4.12 9.88 -8.89
CA THR A 159 -5.14 10.46 -8.00
C THR A 159 -6.46 9.67 -7.99
N GLU A 160 -7.20 9.68 -6.88
CA GLU A 160 -8.58 9.18 -6.88
C GLU A 160 -9.36 9.70 -8.11
N GLY A 161 -9.07 10.93 -8.57
CA GLY A 161 -9.59 11.50 -9.81
C GLY A 161 -9.14 10.84 -11.12
N GLU A 162 -7.96 10.22 -11.19
CA GLU A 162 -7.50 9.48 -12.37
C GLU A 162 -7.86 8.00 -12.32
N VAL A 163 -7.92 7.40 -11.12
CA VAL A 163 -8.60 6.12 -10.93
C VAL A 163 -10.08 6.30 -11.27
N ARG A 164 -10.76 7.35 -10.81
CA ARG A 164 -12.14 7.66 -11.21
C ARG A 164 -12.26 8.11 -12.67
N ARG A 165 -11.25 8.72 -13.32
CA ARG A 165 -11.28 9.00 -14.78
C ARG A 165 -11.08 7.74 -15.61
N ARG A 166 -10.06 6.92 -15.32
CA ARG A 166 -9.79 5.65 -16.03
C ARG A 166 -10.87 4.60 -15.77
N TYR A 167 -11.43 4.63 -14.56
CA TYR A 167 -12.37 3.64 -14.05
C TYR A 167 -13.69 4.31 -13.65
N ALA A 168 -14.14 5.34 -14.38
CA ALA A 168 -15.44 5.97 -14.15
C ALA A 168 -16.54 4.90 -14.21
N GLY A 169 -17.27 4.70 -13.11
CA GLY A 169 -18.25 3.61 -12.93
C GLY A 169 -17.68 2.30 -12.39
N TYR A 170 -16.36 2.08 -12.44
CA TYR A 170 -15.68 0.87 -11.98
C TYR A 170 -15.12 0.99 -10.54
N VAL A 171 -14.70 2.18 -10.10
CA VAL A 171 -14.13 2.39 -8.75
C VAL A 171 -15.13 2.06 -7.63
N SER A 172 -16.42 2.34 -7.86
CA SER A 172 -17.48 2.10 -6.88
C SER A 172 -17.60 0.63 -6.49
N TRP A 173 -17.28 -0.30 -7.39
CA TRP A 173 -17.30 -1.74 -7.10
C TRP A 173 -15.92 -2.31 -6.77
N LEU A 174 -14.82 -1.74 -7.31
CA LEU A 174 -13.47 -2.26 -7.10
C LEU A 174 -13.02 -2.18 -5.63
N LEU A 175 -13.37 -1.12 -4.91
CA LEU A 175 -13.04 -0.99 -3.49
C LEU A 175 -13.80 -2.00 -2.62
N PRO A 176 -15.13 -2.13 -2.72
CA PRO A 176 -15.85 -3.25 -2.11
C PRO A 176 -15.34 -4.61 -2.55
N ALA A 177 -14.98 -4.79 -3.83
CA ALA A 177 -14.47 -6.06 -4.34
C ALA A 177 -13.10 -6.41 -3.77
N LEU A 178 -12.19 -5.45 -3.64
CA LEU A 178 -10.90 -5.61 -2.98
C LEU A 178 -11.10 -5.93 -1.50
N ARG A 179 -11.93 -5.16 -0.78
CA ARG A 179 -12.23 -5.43 0.63
C ARG A 179 -12.86 -6.81 0.80
N ASN A 180 -13.81 -7.20 -0.04
CA ASN A 180 -14.45 -8.52 0.00
C ASN A 180 -13.46 -9.63 -0.36
N ALA A 181 -12.59 -9.42 -1.33
CA ALA A 181 -11.51 -10.34 -1.66
C ALA A 181 -10.59 -10.52 -0.45
N LEU A 182 -10.20 -9.42 0.20
CA LEU A 182 -9.35 -9.42 1.39
C LEU A 182 -10.02 -10.10 2.58
N VAL A 183 -11.27 -9.77 2.92
CA VAL A 183 -12.03 -10.44 4.00
C VAL A 183 -12.15 -11.94 3.74
N ARG A 184 -12.46 -12.34 2.49
CA ARG A 184 -12.52 -13.76 2.10
C ARG A 184 -11.14 -14.42 2.10
N TYR A 185 -10.10 -13.66 1.78
CA TYR A 185 -8.72 -14.11 1.71
C TYR A 185 -8.13 -14.31 3.10
N THR A 186 -8.40 -13.41 4.04
CA THR A 186 -7.83 -13.44 5.40
C THR A 186 -8.73 -14.15 6.40
N GLY A 187 -10.01 -14.34 6.08
CA GLY A 187 -11.02 -14.82 7.04
C GLY A 187 -11.35 -13.81 8.14
N ASN A 188 -10.83 -12.58 8.06
CA ASN A 188 -11.01 -11.55 9.07
C ASN A 188 -12.11 -10.55 8.64
N PRO A 189 -13.30 -10.54 9.28
CA PRO A 189 -14.37 -9.59 8.96
C PRO A 189 -14.01 -8.14 9.35
N HIS A 190 -13.05 -7.95 10.25
CA HIS A 190 -12.54 -6.66 10.69
C HIS A 190 -11.30 -6.21 9.90
N PHE A 191 -11.09 -6.74 8.69
CA PHE A 191 -9.97 -6.33 7.86
C PHE A 191 -10.01 -4.81 7.58
N HIS A 192 -8.91 -4.13 7.90
CA HIS A 192 -8.73 -2.69 7.68
C HIS A 192 -7.98 -2.44 6.37
N LEU A 193 -8.64 -1.75 5.44
CA LEU A 193 -8.07 -1.28 4.19
C LEU A 193 -7.94 0.24 4.27
N ASP A 194 -6.71 0.72 4.47
CA ASP A 194 -6.42 2.15 4.49
C ASP A 194 -5.98 2.58 3.08
N ILE A 195 -6.77 3.47 2.47
CA ILE A 195 -6.44 4.13 1.21
C ILE A 195 -6.16 5.58 1.54
N LEU A 196 -4.87 5.91 1.54
CA LEU A 196 -4.42 7.26 1.88
C LEU A 196 -4.52 8.13 0.62
N SER A 197 -4.81 9.42 0.76
CA SER A 197 -4.63 10.40 -0.33
C SER A 197 -3.30 11.12 -0.14
N GLU A 198 -2.58 11.40 -1.23
CA GLU A 198 -1.25 12.06 -1.21
C GLU A 198 -1.26 13.43 -0.53
N HIS A 199 -2.43 14.06 -0.48
CA HIS A 199 -2.63 15.36 0.08
C HIS A 199 -3.67 15.30 1.21
N GLN A 200 -3.21 15.58 2.43
CA GLN A 200 -4.05 16.13 3.50
C GLN A 200 -4.34 17.63 3.30
N SER A 201 -3.97 18.24 2.16
CA SER A 201 -4.44 19.58 1.80
C SER A 201 -5.84 19.49 1.20
N SER A 202 -6.83 19.42 2.10
CA SER A 202 -8.26 19.47 1.84
C SER A 202 -8.83 18.25 1.10
N PRO A 203 -9.99 17.71 1.53
CA PRO A 203 -10.66 16.65 0.77
C PRO A 203 -10.90 17.15 -0.66
N ALA A 204 -10.58 16.33 -1.65
CA ALA A 204 -10.90 16.63 -3.03
C ALA A 204 -12.41 16.92 -3.12
N LEU A 205 -12.78 18.15 -3.47
CA LEU A 205 -14.17 18.53 -3.69
C LEU A 205 -14.56 18.00 -5.07
N TYR A 206 -15.59 17.16 -5.10
CA TYR A 206 -16.17 16.62 -6.33
C TYR A 206 -17.58 17.16 -6.50
N CYS A 207 -17.97 17.44 -7.74
CA CYS A 207 -19.36 17.70 -8.06
C CYS A 207 -20.16 16.42 -7.88
N ARG A 208 -21.20 16.46 -7.04
CA ARG A 208 -22.09 15.32 -6.82
C ARG A 208 -22.77 14.80 -8.10
N ASN A 209 -23.08 15.71 -9.04
CA ASN A 209 -23.93 15.39 -10.19
C ASN A 209 -23.13 14.74 -11.34
N CYS A 210 -21.99 15.32 -11.72
CA CYS A 210 -21.16 14.76 -12.80
C CYS A 210 -20.00 13.89 -12.29
N GLY A 211 -19.69 13.91 -10.98
CA GLY A 211 -18.56 13.19 -10.40
C GLY A 211 -17.19 13.82 -10.70
N GLU A 212 -17.14 14.95 -11.41
CA GLU A 212 -15.88 15.64 -11.72
C GLU A 212 -15.33 16.37 -10.48
N GLY A 213 -14.05 16.17 -10.20
CA GLY A 213 -13.33 16.81 -9.09
C GLY A 213 -12.38 17.89 -9.57
N ARG A 214 -12.02 18.81 -8.66
CA ARG A 214 -10.90 19.72 -8.90
C ARG A 214 -9.60 18.92 -9.00
N CYS A 215 -9.05 18.79 -10.21
CA CYS A 215 -7.63 18.67 -10.42
C CYS A 215 -7.20 19.93 -11.18
N GLN A 216 -6.10 20.57 -10.77
CA GLN A 216 -5.58 21.83 -11.31
C GLN A 216 -5.36 21.84 -12.84
N GLU A 217 -5.51 20.71 -13.52
CA GLU A 217 -5.23 20.53 -14.94
C GLU A 217 -6.46 20.29 -15.83
N CYS A 218 -7.68 20.23 -15.27
CA CYS A 218 -8.89 20.16 -16.08
C CYS A 218 -9.33 21.57 -16.46
N TYR A 219 -9.14 21.94 -17.74
CA TYR A 219 -9.76 23.04 -18.49
C TYR A 219 -10.29 24.23 -17.66
N ALA A 220 -9.53 25.34 -17.71
CA ALA A 220 -9.91 26.72 -17.39
C ALA A 220 -11.25 26.93 -16.63
N GLY A 221 -11.19 26.95 -15.29
CA GLY A 221 -11.92 27.96 -14.53
C GLY A 221 -13.17 27.56 -13.73
N TYR A 222 -13.56 26.29 -13.64
CA TYR A 222 -14.78 25.94 -12.90
C TYR A 222 -14.55 25.78 -11.40
N SER A 223 -15.36 26.48 -10.60
CA SER A 223 -15.28 26.44 -9.16
C SER A 223 -16.32 25.45 -8.60
N ILE A 224 -15.87 24.37 -7.97
CA ILE A 224 -16.75 23.58 -7.09
C ILE A 224 -16.98 24.41 -5.83
N ARG A 225 -18.23 24.72 -5.50
CA ARG A 225 -18.61 25.47 -4.32
C ARG A 225 -19.58 24.63 -3.46
N PRO A 226 -19.47 24.73 -2.12
CA PRO A 226 -20.49 24.19 -1.24
C PRO A 226 -21.79 25.01 -1.41
N ILE A 227 -22.89 24.33 -1.72
CA ILE A 227 -24.23 24.89 -1.78
C ILE A 227 -25.01 24.33 -0.58
N TRP A 228 -25.57 25.22 0.23
CA TRP A 228 -26.43 24.85 1.35
C TRP A 228 -27.83 24.47 0.85
N CYS A 229 -28.39 23.38 1.36
CA CYS A 229 -29.77 22.98 1.12
C CYS A 229 -30.64 23.27 2.34
N ASP A 230 -31.60 24.17 2.22
CA ASP A 230 -32.52 24.54 3.32
C ASP A 230 -33.47 23.40 3.72
N THR A 231 -33.73 22.45 2.82
CA THR A 231 -34.67 21.34 3.10
C THR A 231 -34.03 20.24 3.96
N CYS A 232 -32.77 19.87 3.68
CA CYS A 232 -32.08 18.83 4.45
C CYS A 232 -31.02 19.37 5.43
N GLN A 233 -30.83 20.69 5.49
CA GLN A 233 -29.83 21.36 6.32
C GLN A 233 -28.41 20.78 6.15
N ALA A 234 -27.99 20.55 4.91
CA ALA A 234 -26.68 19.99 4.58
C ALA A 234 -26.01 20.77 3.43
N TYR A 235 -24.67 20.73 3.40
CA TYR A 235 -23.87 21.27 2.29
C TYR A 235 -23.62 20.21 1.23
N GLU A 236 -23.73 20.60 -0.04
CA GLU A 236 -23.34 19.78 -1.19
C GLU A 236 -22.32 20.49 -2.07
N ASN A 237 -21.35 19.73 -2.57
CA ASN A 237 -20.38 20.25 -3.52
C ASN A 237 -20.92 20.06 -4.94
N ILE A 238 -21.21 21.17 -5.62
CA ILE A 238 -21.72 21.18 -7.00
C ILE A 238 -20.80 22.08 -7.85
N CYS A 239 -20.46 21.67 -9.08
CA CYS A 239 -19.73 22.53 -10.01
C CYS A 239 -20.69 23.50 -10.69
N ASP A 240 -20.18 24.65 -11.14
CA ASP A 240 -20.96 25.73 -11.76
C ASP A 240 -21.86 25.26 -12.93
N HIS A 241 -21.49 24.18 -13.64
CA HIS A 241 -22.29 23.57 -14.72
C HIS A 241 -23.43 22.66 -14.24
N CYS A 242 -23.31 22.10 -13.05
CA CYS A 242 -24.31 21.20 -12.49
C CYS A 242 -25.25 21.89 -11.50
N VAL A 243 -25.12 23.20 -11.32
CA VAL A 243 -26.04 23.99 -10.49
C VAL A 243 -27.38 24.06 -11.24
N PRO A 244 -28.45 23.41 -10.75
CA PRO A 244 -29.74 23.54 -11.40
C PRO A 244 -30.25 24.98 -11.22
N PRO A 245 -30.77 25.64 -12.27
CA PRO A 245 -31.57 26.83 -12.08
C PRO A 245 -32.88 26.46 -11.37
N PRO A 246 -33.48 27.38 -10.60
CA PRO A 246 -33.18 27.63 -9.19
C PRO A 246 -33.42 26.42 -8.26
N VAL A 247 -32.40 26.13 -7.45
CA VAL A 247 -32.33 25.43 -6.14
C VAL A 247 -33.42 24.38 -5.85
N GLN A 248 -33.39 23.27 -6.58
CA GLN A 248 -33.95 22.02 -6.08
C GLN A 248 -32.82 21.02 -5.87
N HIS A 249 -32.61 20.68 -4.60
CA HIS A 249 -31.71 19.61 -4.21
C HIS A 249 -32.30 18.27 -4.68
N TYR A 250 -31.57 17.52 -5.52
CA TYR A 250 -32.06 16.28 -6.16
C TYR A 250 -32.54 15.22 -5.16
N GLY A 251 -32.02 15.21 -3.93
CA GLY A 251 -32.47 14.32 -2.84
C GLY A 251 -33.65 14.85 -2.02
N CYS A 252 -34.09 16.09 -2.26
CA CYS A 252 -35.21 16.72 -1.56
C CYS A 252 -36.46 16.87 -2.45
N LEU A 253 -36.56 16.08 -3.51
CA LEU A 253 -37.82 15.86 -4.20
C LEU A 253 -38.78 15.24 -3.18
N LYS A 254 -39.58 16.09 -2.53
CA LYS A 254 -40.73 15.65 -1.78
C LYS A 254 -41.54 14.80 -2.74
N SER A 255 -41.72 13.53 -2.38
CA SER A 255 -42.78 12.68 -2.93
C SER A 255 -44.10 13.41 -2.74
N SER A 256 -44.50 14.16 -3.76
CA SER A 256 -45.83 14.76 -3.90
C SER A 256 -46.80 13.72 -4.43
#